data_AF-T0ZLV8-F1
#
_entry.id   AF-T0ZLV8-F1
#
_cell.length_a   1.000
_cell.length_b   1.000
_cell.length_c   1.000
_cell.angle_alpha   90.00
_cell.angle_beta   90.00
_cell.angle_gamma   90.00
#
_symmetry.space_group_name_H-M   'P 1'
#
loop_
_entity.id
_entity.type
_entity.pdbx_description
1 polymer ?
#
loop_
_entity_poly.entity_id
_entity_poly.type
_entity_poly.pdbx_seq_one_letter_code
_entity_poly.pdbx_strand_id
1 'polypeptide(L)'
;MKVAFVINPIAGYGFYSNNKDTRDIGDFDRNTSIALKAADIFLNRLDLSRSIFVVPTGIMGQDLVELHQGKILRAFQVPDWPTTEKDTENFVKSLSRDECDVLVFVGG
;
A
#
# COMPACT_ATOMS: atom_id res chain seq x y z
N MET A 1 -17.96 -0.29 -5.73
CA MET A 1 -16.78 0.19 -6.47
C MET A 1 -15.60 -0.71 -6.12
N LYS A 2 -14.92 -1.28 -7.12
CA LYS A 2 -13.73 -2.10 -6.93
C LYS A 2 -12.49 -1.20 -6.96
N VAL A 3 -11.77 -1.16 -5.85
CA VAL A 3 -10.61 -0.28 -5.66
C VAL A 3 -9.36 -1.14 -5.57
N ALA A 4 -8.43 -0.95 -6.49
CA ALA A 4 -7.07 -1.43 -6.29
C ALA A 4 -6.34 -0.46 -5.36
N PHE A 5 -5.88 -0.93 -4.21
CA PHE A 5 -5.23 -0.08 -3.20
C PHE A 5 -3.87 -0.64 -2.84
N VAL A 6 -2.82 0.17 -3.04
CA VAL A 6 -1.43 -0.21 -2.78
C VAL A 6 -0.68 0.94 -2.14
N ILE A 7 0.10 0.60 -1.12
CA ILE A 7 1.01 1.48 -0.40
C ILE A 7 2.43 1.02 -0.76
N ASN A 8 3.30 1.96 -1.08
CA ASN A 8 4.74 1.72 -1.10
C ASN A 8 5.34 2.30 0.20
N PRO A 9 5.53 1.47 1.24
CA PRO A 9 5.97 1.97 2.54
C PRO A 9 7.39 2.54 2.48
N ILE A 10 8.24 2.00 1.59
CA ILE A 10 9.63 2.42 1.47
C ILE A 10 9.78 3.83 0.90
N ALA A 11 8.94 4.20 -0.07
CA ALA A 11 8.91 5.57 -0.59
C ALA A 11 8.66 6.60 0.53
N GLY A 12 7.91 6.21 1.58
CA GLY A 12 7.63 7.04 2.74
C GLY A 12 8.83 7.39 3.63
N TYR A 13 10.01 6.79 3.42
CA TYR A 13 11.24 7.13 4.19
C TYR A 13 12.13 8.18 3.53
N GLY A 14 11.93 8.47 2.23
CA GLY A 14 12.72 9.49 1.52
C GLY A 14 12.68 10.86 2.21
N PHE A 15 11.61 11.14 2.97
CA PHE A 15 11.48 12.32 3.81
C PHE A 15 12.49 12.36 4.98
N TYR A 16 12.77 11.23 5.63
CA TYR A 16 13.68 11.18 6.78
C TYR A 16 15.14 11.00 6.38
N SER A 17 15.41 10.35 5.24
CA SER A 17 16.77 10.05 4.80
C SER A 17 17.41 11.14 3.94
N ASN A 18 16.68 12.17 3.50
CA ASN A 18 17.12 13.13 2.46
C ASN A 18 17.67 12.45 1.18
N ASN A 19 17.44 11.14 1.05
CA ASN A 19 17.90 10.28 -0.01
C ASN A 19 16.65 9.70 -0.67
N LYS A 20 16.42 10.04 -1.94
CA LYS A 20 15.42 9.39 -2.80
C LYS A 20 15.78 7.95 -3.15
N ASP A 21 16.94 7.49 -2.68
CA ASP A 21 17.55 6.21 -3.03
C ASP A 21 17.48 5.27 -1.82
N THR A 22 16.86 4.12 -2.03
CA THR A 22 16.39 3.22 -0.98
C THR A 22 17.44 2.18 -0.57
N ARG A 23 18.70 2.40 -0.94
CA ARG A 23 19.79 1.41 -0.85
C ARG A 23 20.39 1.25 0.56
N ASP A 24 20.20 2.22 1.46
CA ASP A 24 20.75 2.23 2.83
C ASP A 24 19.66 2.24 3.93
N ILE A 25 18.48 1.67 3.66
CA ILE A 25 17.35 1.61 4.61
C ILE A 25 17.59 0.48 5.63
N GLY A 26 18.67 0.57 6.40
CA GLY A 26 18.91 -0.29 7.57
C GLY A 26 18.04 0.17 8.75
N ASP A 27 17.27 -0.75 9.33
CA ASP A 27 16.53 -0.64 10.60
C ASP A 27 15.51 0.52 10.74
N PHE A 28 14.85 0.94 9.65
CA PHE A 28 13.71 1.84 9.80
C PHE A 28 12.53 1.14 10.47
N ASP A 29 12.03 1.73 11.56
CA ASP A 29 10.75 1.33 12.15
C ASP A 29 9.67 1.50 11.09
N ARG A 30 9.06 0.36 10.72
CA ARG A 30 8.02 0.26 9.70
C ARG A 30 6.89 1.28 9.89
N ASN A 31 6.59 1.66 11.14
CA ASN A 31 5.50 2.58 11.48
C ASN A 31 5.84 4.06 11.23
N THR A 32 7.11 4.39 10.95
CA THR A 32 7.53 5.78 10.72
C THR A 32 7.28 6.25 9.29
N SER A 33 7.01 5.31 8.36
CA SER A 33 6.70 5.61 6.95
C SER A 33 5.56 6.62 6.80
N ILE A 34 5.83 7.71 6.09
CA ILE A 34 4.81 8.72 5.77
C ILE A 34 3.73 8.16 4.84
N ALA A 35 4.09 7.22 3.95
CA ALA A 35 3.13 6.59 3.06
C ALA A 35 2.05 5.83 3.84
N LEU A 36 2.42 5.14 4.92
CA LEU A 36 1.45 4.46 5.80
C LEU A 36 0.54 5.46 6.52
N LYS A 37 1.10 6.56 7.04
CA LYS A 37 0.30 7.62 7.69
C LYS A 37 -0.67 8.28 6.71
N ALA A 38 -0.23 8.56 5.48
CA ALA A 38 -1.08 9.14 4.44
C ALA A 38 -2.20 8.18 4.03
N ALA A 39 -1.88 6.90 3.88
CA ALA A 39 -2.84 5.84 3.61
C ALA A 39 -3.89 5.71 4.72
N ASP A 40 -3.47 5.80 5.98
CA ASP A 40 -4.36 5.73 7.14
C ASP A 40 -5.34 6.91 7.18
N ILE A 41 -4.83 8.13 6.95
CA ILE A 41 -5.65 9.34 6.86
C ILE A 41 -6.65 9.24 5.69
N PHE A 42 -6.23 8.67 4.56
CA PHE A 42 -7.09 8.48 3.40
C PHE A 42 -8.24 7.52 3.71
N LEU A 43 -7.95 6.34 4.26
CA LEU A 43 -8.97 5.34 4.60
C LEU A 43 -9.94 5.84 5.68
N ASN A 44 -9.44 6.55 6.70
CA ASN A 44 -10.26 7.17 7.76
C ASN A 44 -11.31 8.17 7.23
N ARG A 45 -11.11 8.74 6.04
CA ARG A 45 -12.01 9.75 5.46
C ARG A 45 -13.00 9.19 4.46
N LEU A 46 -12.90 7.90 4.13
CA LEU A 46 -13.75 7.27 3.13
C LEU A 46 -14.91 6.50 3.76
N ASP A 47 -16.07 6.55 3.12
CA ASP A 47 -17.14 5.56 3.35
C ASP A 47 -16.78 4.25 2.63
N LEU A 48 -16.18 3.32 3.37
CA LEU A 48 -15.71 2.04 2.84
C LEU A 48 -16.86 1.05 2.55
N SER A 49 -18.08 1.31 3.03
CA SER A 49 -19.21 0.37 2.88
C SER A 49 -19.60 0.09 1.42
N ARG A 50 -19.24 1.02 0.52
CA ARG A 50 -19.51 0.99 -0.93
C ARG A 50 -18.32 0.49 -1.76
N SER A 51 -17.22 0.18 -1.10
CA SER A 51 -15.96 -0.19 -1.73
C SER A 51 -15.62 -1.65 -1.45
N ILE A 52 -15.00 -2.31 -2.43
CA ILE A 52 -14.37 -3.61 -2.25
C ILE A 52 -12.95 -3.54 -2.80
N PHE A 53 -12.00 -4.05 -2.04
CA PHE A 53 -10.58 -3.78 -2.26
C PHE A 53 -9.85 -4.97 -2.88
N VAL A 54 -8.97 -4.67 -3.81
CA VAL A 54 -7.90 -5.55 -4.28
C VAL A 54 -6.60 -4.96 -3.77
N VAL A 55 -5.86 -5.69 -2.94
CA VAL A 55 -4.68 -5.18 -2.22
C VAL A 55 -3.52 -6.14 -2.31
N PRO A 56 -2.26 -5.69 -2.17
CA PRO A 56 -1.17 -6.58 -1.80
C PRO A 56 -1.26 -6.98 -0.31
N THR A 57 -0.69 -8.13 0.03
CA THR A 57 -0.66 -8.64 1.41
C THR A 57 0.17 -7.76 2.34
N GLY A 58 -0.11 -7.84 3.65
CA GLY A 58 0.64 -7.17 4.70
C GLY A 58 0.59 -5.64 4.63
N ILE A 59 1.70 -5.01 5.02
CA ILE A 59 1.85 -3.56 5.20
C ILE A 59 1.69 -2.74 3.91
N MET A 60 1.74 -3.39 2.75
CA MET A 60 1.50 -2.72 1.46
C MET A 60 0.02 -2.44 1.17
N GLY A 61 -0.91 -2.92 2.00
CA GLY A 61 -2.32 -2.54 1.83
C GLY A 61 -3.28 -3.31 2.73
N GLN A 62 -3.17 -4.64 2.77
CA GLN A 62 -4.09 -5.52 3.50
C GLN A 62 -4.27 -5.10 4.96
N ASP A 63 -3.16 -4.93 5.70
CA ASP A 63 -3.21 -4.65 7.14
C ASP A 63 -4.04 -3.39 7.44
N LEU A 64 -3.89 -2.35 6.62
CA LEU A 64 -4.56 -1.07 6.83
C LEU A 64 -6.02 -1.11 6.39
N VAL A 65 -6.34 -1.79 5.29
CA VAL A 65 -7.74 -1.97 4.86
C VAL A 65 -8.52 -2.80 5.90
N GLU A 66 -7.92 -3.85 6.46
CA GLU A 66 -8.54 -4.65 7.52
C GLU A 66 -8.72 -3.86 8.82
N LEU A 67 -7.73 -3.06 9.21
CA LEU A 67 -7.80 -2.15 10.36
C LEU A 67 -9.02 -1.20 10.27
N HIS A 68 -9.29 -0.70 9.07
CA HIS A 68 -10.43 0.17 8.77
C HIS A 68 -11.73 -0.59 8.45
N GLN A 69 -11.77 -1.91 8.67
CA GLN A 69 -12.94 -2.76 8.41
C GLN A 69 -13.41 -2.73 6.95
N GLY A 70 -12.49 -2.48 6.01
CA GLY A 70 -12.73 -2.52 4.58
C GLY A 70 -12.94 -3.95 4.07
N LYS A 71 -13.79 -4.12 3.05
CA LYS A 71 -14.03 -5.43 2.43
C LYS A 71 -12.95 -5.74 1.41
N ILE A 72 -12.19 -6.81 1.62
CA ILE A 72 -11.17 -7.27 0.67
C ILE A 72 -11.77 -8.36 -0.24
N LEU A 73 -11.73 -8.12 -1.55
CA LEU A 73 -12.07 -9.12 -2.56
C LEU A 73 -10.92 -10.12 -2.73
N ARG A 74 -9.69 -9.60 -2.78
CA ARG A 74 -8.49 -10.37 -3.11
C ARG A 74 -7.25 -9.70 -2.51
N ALA A 75 -6.38 -10.53 -1.94
CA ALA A 75 -5.02 -10.15 -1.58
C ALA A 75 -4.03 -10.76 -2.58
N PHE A 76 -3.11 -9.95 -3.10
CA PHE A 76 -2.00 -10.37 -3.96
C PHE A 76 -0.77 -10.61 -3.07
N GLN A 77 -0.23 -11.82 -3.10
CA GLN A 77 0.92 -12.17 -2.28
C GLN A 77 2.14 -11.34 -2.69
N VAL A 78 2.67 -10.58 -1.73
CA VAL A 78 3.99 -9.92 -1.80
C VAL A 78 4.90 -10.50 -0.72
N PRO A 79 6.24 -10.37 -0.86
CA PRO A 79 7.17 -10.72 0.21
C PRO A 79 6.86 -9.97 1.51
N ASP A 80 7.26 -10.57 2.64
CA ASP A 80 7.28 -9.87 3.91
C ASP A 80 8.32 -8.73 3.90
N TRP A 81 8.26 -7.87 4.92
CA TRP A 81 9.18 -6.74 5.08
C TRP A 81 10.66 -7.17 5.03
N PRO A 82 11.55 -6.42 4.34
CA PRO A 82 11.28 -5.19 3.59
C PRO A 82 10.68 -5.45 2.20
N THR A 83 9.76 -4.56 1.82
CA THR A 83 9.16 -4.56 0.47
C THR A 83 10.07 -3.82 -0.51
N THR A 84 9.73 -3.77 -1.79
CA THR A 84 10.53 -3.07 -2.80
C THR A 84 9.64 -2.34 -3.81
N GLU A 85 10.23 -1.47 -4.64
CA GLU A 85 9.53 -0.92 -5.82
C GLU A 85 9.00 -2.02 -6.74
N LYS A 86 9.71 -3.15 -6.81
CA LYS A 86 9.34 -4.27 -7.67
C LYS A 86 8.04 -4.94 -7.23
N ASP A 87 7.77 -4.98 -5.93
CA ASP A 87 6.53 -5.53 -5.39
C ASP A 87 5.33 -4.67 -5.78
N THR A 88 5.51 -3.35 -5.79
CA THR A 88 4.50 -2.41 -6.30
C THR A 88 4.25 -2.65 -7.79
N GLU A 89 5.30 -2.75 -8.61
CA GLU A 89 5.14 -3.02 -10.05
C GLU A 89 4.42 -4.35 -10.31
N ASN A 90 4.79 -5.40 -9.57
CA ASN A 90 4.23 -6.73 -9.74
C ASN A 90 2.74 -6.74 -9.38
N PHE A 91 2.37 -6.06 -8.29
CA PHE A 91 0.96 -5.86 -7.95
C PHE A 91 0.21 -5.14 -9.06
N VAL A 92 0.70 -3.99 -9.53
CA VAL A 92 0.03 -3.21 -10.58
C VAL A 92 -0.10 -4.01 -11.89
N LYS A 93 0.93 -4.76 -12.28
CA LYS A 93 0.87 -5.67 -13.45
C LYS A 93 -0.17 -6.77 -13.27
N SER A 94 -0.36 -7.26 -12.04
CA SER A 94 -1.38 -8.28 -11.74
C SER A 94 -2.81 -7.77 -11.94
N LEU A 95 -3.04 -6.46 -11.78
CA LEU A 95 -4.35 -5.82 -11.96
C LEU A 95 -4.84 -5.84 -13.41
N SER A 96 -3.97 -6.09 -14.40
CA SER A 96 -4.39 -6.28 -15.80
C SER A 96 -5.42 -7.40 -15.98
N ARG A 97 -5.54 -8.30 -14.99
CA ARG A 97 -6.50 -9.41 -14.97
C ARG A 97 -7.79 -9.08 -14.20
N ASP A 98 -7.83 -7.95 -13.49
CA ASP A 98 -8.91 -7.56 -12.59
C ASP A 98 -9.51 -6.23 -13.04
N GLU A 99 -10.80 -6.20 -13.39
CA GLU A 99 -11.51 -4.94 -13.66
C GLU A 99 -11.64 -4.13 -12.37
N CYS A 100 -10.71 -3.21 -12.12
CA CYS A 100 -10.77 -2.23 -11.04
C CYS A 100 -11.28 -0.89 -11.58
N ASP A 101 -12.18 -0.25 -10.83
CA ASP A 101 -12.74 1.05 -11.21
C ASP A 101 -11.71 2.18 -10.96
N VAL A 102 -10.93 2.03 -9.89
CA VAL A 102 -9.94 3.02 -9.44
C VAL A 102 -8.70 2.31 -8.92
N LEU A 103 -7.52 2.83 -9.27
CA LEU A 103 -6.25 2.51 -8.64
C LEU A 103 -5.84 3.66 -7.72
N VAL A 104 -5.68 3.34 -6.44
CA VAL A 104 -5.11 4.23 -5.42
C VAL A 104 -3.71 3.74 -5.10
N PHE A 105 -2.73 4.57 -5.40
CA PHE A 105 -1.34 4.35 -5.04
C PHE A 105 -0.92 5.40 -4.01
N VAL A 106 -0.37 4.94 -2.88
CA VAL A 106 0.17 5.80 -1.83
C VAL A 106 1.68 5.61 -1.75
N GLY A 107 2.41 6.55 -2.33
CA GLY A 107 3.87 6.69 -2.21
C GLY A 107 4.24 8.01 -1.52
N GLY A 108 5.42 8.05 -0.90
CA GLY A 108 6.01 9.26 -0.31
C GLY A 108 6.68 10.16 -1.34
#